data_AF-A0A7Y1TYC6-F1
#
_entry.id   AF-A0A7Y1TYC6-F1
#
_cell.length_a   1.000
_cell.length_b   1.000
_cell.length_c   1.000
_cell.angle_alpha   90.00
_cell.angle_beta   90.00
_cell.angle_gamma   90.00
#
_symmetry.space_group_name_H-M   'P 1'
#
loop_
_entity.id
_entity.type
_entity.pdbx_description
1 polymer ?
#
loop_
_entity_poly.entity_id
_entity_poly.type
_entity_poly.pdbx_seq_one_letter_code
_entity_poly.pdbx_strand_id
1 'polypeptide(L)'
;MKKLFLVFTLFALAACAEDSSFPTPTGKGTIRALNAIPGSPGIEFNIEQRFLGTVNHREATTGTAFDDFEYEFNFFAFFLTDNETRQIASQRLKVDANVDYTLVLTGDIDSPDIAIWAETERDFDGSETAFSARFAHTAPSVGAVDIYLAADGVAPVLGEERGTLNFGETLPPADVAEGEYVMTVTTAGDPADILYQSTPTTYVPLATLIFAIFDTDNQDTGQLVARLINSGGTTAALPDATAPVSIRFYQASQDLANADVYDDEMIMNQILQDHAYLDVTDDIEYAAGTLPLTYTTVGDTSAILFESGITTVAGFRYSFVVIGREGERFGQVIVPDRRSISTLAKIRPYHAAFNNVEVDVYVVPTGTVIDEVDPNLPDVVYSLLSPSIGVADGSYDIYLTLPDEKTIISGPLNVTVALGDVVELLFYDAVDPAVIDMRIIPPSP
;
A
#
# COMPACT_ATOMS: atom_id res chain seq x y z
N MET A 1 -11.31 -20.14 85.73
CA MET A 1 -12.25 -21.29 85.66
C MET A 1 -13.53 -20.83 84.96
N LYS A 2 -14.11 -21.73 84.15
CA LYS A 2 -15.36 -21.61 83.34
C LYS A 2 -15.23 -21.06 81.91
N LYS A 3 -14.78 -22.00 81.04
CA LYS A 3 -15.37 -22.43 79.75
C LYS A 3 -16.14 -21.37 78.94
N LEU A 4 -15.54 -20.91 77.85
CA LEU A 4 -16.24 -20.33 76.70
C LEU A 4 -16.35 -21.43 75.62
N PHE A 5 -17.58 -21.81 75.30
CA PHE A 5 -17.91 -22.88 74.37
C PHE A 5 -17.84 -22.33 72.94
N LEU A 6 -17.00 -22.96 72.12
CA LEU A 6 -16.86 -22.75 70.69
C LEU A 6 -18.13 -23.27 69.99
N VAL A 7 -18.89 -22.39 69.32
CA VAL A 7 -19.93 -22.80 68.37
C VAL A 7 -19.43 -22.43 66.98
N PHE A 8 -19.07 -23.48 66.24
CA PHE A 8 -18.63 -23.41 64.85
C PHE A 8 -19.89 -23.31 63.98
N THR A 9 -20.20 -22.12 63.46
CA THR A 9 -21.31 -21.94 62.54
C THR A 9 -20.86 -22.32 61.14
N LEU A 10 -21.42 -23.41 60.65
CA LEU A 10 -21.27 -23.93 59.30
C LEU A 10 -21.86 -22.90 58.31
N PHE A 11 -21.03 -22.12 57.62
CA PHE A 11 -21.47 -21.33 56.47
C PHE A 11 -21.70 -22.29 55.29
N ALA A 12 -22.96 -22.55 54.97
CA ALA A 12 -23.33 -23.13 53.69
C ALA A 12 -23.05 -22.09 52.61
N LEU A 13 -22.05 -22.35 51.75
CA LEU A 13 -21.90 -21.66 50.48
C LEU A 13 -23.12 -22.00 49.61
N ALA A 14 -24.12 -21.14 49.63
CA ALA A 14 -25.09 -21.07 48.55
C ALA A 14 -24.36 -20.48 47.34
N ALA A 15 -24.10 -21.33 46.34
CA ALA A 15 -23.69 -20.89 45.02
C ALA A 15 -24.86 -20.13 44.40
N CYS A 16 -24.80 -18.79 44.41
CA CYS A 16 -25.63 -17.96 43.55
C CYS A 16 -25.12 -18.15 42.12
N ALA A 17 -25.74 -19.07 41.38
CA ALA A 17 -25.83 -18.92 39.94
C ALA A 17 -26.79 -17.77 39.70
N GLU A 18 -26.27 -16.55 39.58
CA GLU A 18 -27.06 -15.46 39.00
C GLU A 18 -27.17 -15.75 37.50
N ASP A 19 -28.40 -16.02 37.05
CA ASP A 19 -28.78 -15.98 35.64
C ASP A 19 -28.24 -14.66 35.06
N SER A 20 -27.40 -14.75 34.04
CA SER A 20 -26.80 -13.54 33.45
C SER A 20 -27.92 -12.62 32.95
N SER A 21 -27.93 -11.38 33.41
CA SER A 21 -28.90 -10.33 33.03
C SER A 21 -28.77 -9.85 31.59
N PHE A 22 -27.87 -10.45 30.81
CA PHE A 22 -27.71 -10.16 29.39
C PHE A 22 -28.80 -10.87 28.59
N PRO A 23 -29.39 -10.19 27.57
CA PRO A 23 -30.24 -10.87 26.61
C PRO A 23 -29.50 -12.07 26.02
N THR A 24 -30.20 -13.18 25.78
CA THR A 24 -29.62 -14.32 25.07
C THR A 24 -29.51 -13.97 23.58
N PRO A 25 -28.34 -14.14 22.95
CA PRO A 25 -28.20 -13.84 21.53
C PRO A 25 -29.00 -14.85 20.69
N THR A 26 -29.56 -14.39 19.58
CA THR A 26 -30.32 -15.23 18.64
C THR A 26 -29.47 -15.76 17.50
N GLY A 27 -28.29 -15.17 17.27
CA GLY A 27 -27.32 -15.60 16.28
C GLY A 27 -26.10 -14.69 16.26
N LYS A 28 -25.33 -14.74 15.17
CA LYS A 28 -24.14 -13.90 14.98
C LYS A 28 -24.15 -13.19 13.64
N GLY A 29 -23.57 -12.00 13.59
CA GLY A 29 -23.24 -11.31 12.35
C GLY A 29 -21.72 -11.10 12.25
N THR A 30 -21.21 -11.05 11.02
CA THR A 30 -19.78 -10.83 10.73
C THR A 30 -19.51 -9.35 10.54
N ILE A 31 -18.44 -8.85 11.15
CA ILE A 31 -18.03 -7.44 11.06
C ILE A 31 -16.58 -7.35 10.56
N ARG A 32 -16.34 -6.45 9.61
CA ARG A 32 -14.99 -6.06 9.17
C ARG A 32 -14.92 -4.55 8.93
N ALA A 33 -13.70 -4.02 8.91
CA ALA A 33 -13.43 -2.65 8.49
C ALA A 33 -12.73 -2.63 7.13
N LEU A 34 -12.97 -1.58 6.33
CA LEU A 34 -12.26 -1.25 5.10
C LEU A 34 -11.79 0.20 5.18
N ASN A 35 -10.52 0.45 4.88
CA ASN A 35 -9.98 1.80 4.90
C ASN A 35 -9.84 2.34 3.47
N ALA A 36 -10.70 3.29 3.11
CA ALA A 36 -10.67 3.99 1.84
C ALA A 36 -10.20 5.46 1.96
N ILE A 37 -9.64 5.88 3.10
CA ILE A 37 -9.09 7.24 3.28
C ILE A 37 -7.72 7.31 2.59
N PRO A 38 -7.54 8.07 1.49
CA PRO A 38 -6.31 8.06 0.68
C PRO A 38 -5.01 8.36 1.45
N GLY A 39 -5.04 9.40 2.29
CA GLY A 39 -3.88 9.84 3.08
C GLY A 39 -3.72 9.14 4.43
N SER A 40 -4.56 8.15 4.77
CA SER A 40 -4.51 7.55 6.09
C SER A 40 -3.27 6.67 6.33
N PRO A 41 -2.77 6.60 7.59
CA PRO A 41 -1.88 5.53 8.01
C PRO A 41 -2.68 4.22 8.18
N GLY A 42 -2.05 3.18 8.72
CA GLY A 42 -2.81 2.03 9.26
C GLY A 42 -3.72 2.49 10.40
N ILE A 43 -5.00 2.15 10.32
CA ILE A 43 -6.00 2.53 11.32
C ILE A 43 -6.26 1.34 12.23
N GLU A 44 -6.22 1.53 13.55
CA GLU A 44 -6.62 0.50 14.50
C GLU A 44 -8.15 0.42 14.54
N PHE A 45 -8.69 -0.78 14.36
CA PHE A 45 -10.11 -1.08 14.42
C PHE A 45 -10.41 -1.82 15.71
N ASN A 46 -11.27 -1.23 16.54
CA ASN A 46 -11.61 -1.72 17.87
C ASN A 46 -13.13 -1.93 17.99
N ILE A 47 -13.52 -2.91 18.79
CA ILE A 47 -14.88 -3.03 19.32
C ILE A 47 -14.86 -2.65 20.79
N GLU A 48 -15.67 -1.68 21.17
CA GLU A 48 -15.55 -0.98 22.44
C GLU A 48 -14.09 -0.50 22.60
N GLN A 49 -13.35 -1.06 23.55
CA GLN A 49 -11.92 -0.79 23.75
C GLN A 49 -11.02 -1.98 23.42
N ARG A 50 -11.53 -3.00 22.72
CA ARG A 50 -10.78 -4.20 22.36
C ARG A 50 -10.33 -4.14 20.91
N PHE A 51 -9.03 -4.25 20.70
CA PHE A 51 -8.41 -4.33 19.38
C PHE A 51 -8.91 -5.54 18.58
N LEU A 52 -9.31 -5.29 17.33
CA LEU A 52 -9.71 -6.32 16.37
C LEU A 52 -8.70 -6.49 15.24
N GLY A 53 -8.03 -5.41 14.84
CA GLY A 53 -7.01 -5.45 13.79
C GLY A 53 -6.57 -4.06 13.35
N THR A 54 -5.56 -4.02 12.50
CA THR A 54 -5.15 -2.80 11.79
C THR A 54 -5.67 -2.89 10.35
N VAL A 55 -6.24 -1.80 9.85
CA VAL A 55 -6.74 -1.68 8.49
C VAL A 55 -5.91 -0.65 7.71
N ASN A 56 -5.08 -1.14 6.79
CA ASN A 56 -4.26 -0.28 5.92
C ASN A 56 -5.10 0.28 4.76
N HIS A 57 -4.59 1.35 4.14
CA HIS A 57 -5.25 1.96 2.99
C HIS A 57 -5.51 0.94 1.87
N ARG A 58 -6.74 0.92 1.36
CA ARG A 58 -7.28 -0.02 0.35
C ARG A 58 -7.34 -1.48 0.80
N GLU A 59 -7.18 -1.77 2.09
CA GLU A 59 -7.29 -3.11 2.66
C GLU A 59 -8.47 -3.23 3.61
N ALA A 60 -8.86 -4.47 3.90
CA ALA A 60 -9.88 -4.79 4.90
C ALA A 60 -9.32 -5.66 6.03
N THR A 61 -9.94 -5.58 7.21
CA THR A 61 -9.68 -6.56 8.27
C THR A 61 -10.34 -7.90 7.95
N THR A 62 -9.88 -8.96 8.61
CA THR A 62 -10.64 -10.22 8.64
C THR A 62 -12.01 -10.01 9.29
N GLY A 63 -13.04 -10.65 8.71
CA GLY A 63 -14.38 -10.69 9.28
C GLY A 63 -14.39 -11.40 10.62
N THR A 64 -14.96 -10.74 11.64
CA THR A 64 -15.10 -11.30 12.99
C THR A 64 -16.58 -11.41 13.36
N ALA A 65 -17.01 -12.57 13.83
CA ALA A 65 -18.40 -12.81 14.20
C ALA A 65 -18.72 -12.34 15.62
N PHE A 66 -19.77 -11.54 15.76
CA PHE A 66 -20.29 -11.04 17.03
C PHE A 66 -21.73 -11.47 17.24
N ASP A 67 -22.11 -11.62 18.50
CA ASP A 67 -23.51 -11.89 18.86
C ASP A 67 -24.39 -10.72 18.39
N ASP A 68 -25.68 -10.96 18.15
CA ASP A 68 -26.64 -9.99 17.65
C ASP A 68 -27.04 -8.95 18.71
N PHE A 69 -26.07 -8.19 19.20
CA PHE A 69 -26.18 -7.08 20.14
C PHE A 69 -25.79 -5.76 19.51
N GLU A 70 -25.90 -4.70 20.28
CA GLU A 70 -25.42 -3.39 19.89
C GLU A 70 -24.02 -3.18 20.46
N TYR A 71 -23.12 -2.69 19.62
CA TYR A 71 -21.73 -2.41 19.98
C TYR A 71 -21.32 -1.03 19.48
N GLU A 72 -20.30 -0.46 20.11
CA GLU A 72 -19.56 0.68 19.59
C GLU A 72 -18.29 0.20 18.90
N PHE A 73 -18.14 0.51 17.62
CA PHE A 73 -16.92 0.28 16.86
C PHE A 73 -16.11 1.56 16.81
N ASN A 74 -14.83 1.49 17.17
CA ASN A 74 -13.96 2.65 17.30
C ASN A 74 -12.75 2.52 16.38
N PHE A 75 -12.33 3.64 15.81
CA PHE A 75 -11.20 3.74 14.91
C PHE A 75 -10.16 4.69 15.48
N PHE A 76 -8.90 4.26 15.50
CA PHE A 76 -7.80 5.06 16.01
C PHE A 76 -6.68 5.19 14.97
N ALA A 77 -6.03 6.34 14.93
CA ALA A 77 -4.85 6.56 14.11
C ALA A 77 -3.72 7.12 14.96
N PHE A 78 -2.50 6.75 14.57
CA PHE A 78 -1.28 7.25 15.19
C PHE A 78 -0.78 8.50 14.45
N PHE A 79 -0.52 9.55 15.22
CA PHE A 79 0.00 10.84 14.76
C PHE A 79 1.45 10.99 15.21
N LEU A 80 2.37 11.09 14.25
CA LEU A 80 3.79 11.10 14.57
C LEU A 80 4.26 12.46 15.12
N THR A 81 3.56 13.55 14.80
CA THR A 81 3.86 14.91 15.29
C THR A 81 3.96 15.01 16.81
N ASP A 82 3.05 14.37 17.54
CA ASP A 82 3.04 14.34 19.00
C ASP A 82 3.22 12.93 19.58
N ASN A 83 3.42 11.93 18.72
CA ASN A 83 3.62 10.54 19.10
C ASN A 83 2.43 10.00 19.92
N GLU A 84 1.20 10.35 19.49
CA GLU A 84 -0.05 9.96 20.15
C GLU A 84 -0.98 9.15 19.22
N THR A 85 -1.68 8.16 19.80
CA THR A 85 -2.80 7.48 19.16
C THR A 85 -4.11 8.15 19.57
N ARG A 86 -4.92 8.57 18.60
CA ARG A 86 -6.18 9.28 18.84
C ARG A 86 -7.34 8.55 18.18
N GLN A 87 -8.51 8.59 18.82
CA GLN A 87 -9.74 8.15 18.19
C GLN A 87 -10.12 9.13 17.09
N ILE A 88 -10.28 8.64 15.87
CA ILE A 88 -10.63 9.44 14.70
C ILE A 88 -12.11 9.32 14.34
N ALA A 89 -12.75 8.19 14.65
CA ALA A 89 -14.18 7.97 14.39
C ALA A 89 -14.76 6.88 15.30
N SER A 90 -16.08 6.87 15.46
CA SER A 90 -16.81 5.74 16.03
C SER A 90 -18.16 5.53 15.36
N GLN A 91 -18.62 4.28 15.38
CA GLN A 91 -19.91 3.87 14.86
C GLN A 91 -20.58 2.92 15.83
N ARG A 92 -21.73 3.34 16.37
CA ARG A 92 -22.62 2.44 17.10
C ARG A 92 -23.46 1.64 16.13
N LEU A 93 -23.41 0.31 16.21
CA LEU A 93 -24.09 -0.59 15.29
C LEU A 93 -24.79 -1.71 16.04
N LYS A 94 -26.07 -1.90 15.73
CA LYS A 94 -26.80 -3.11 16.08
C LYS A 94 -26.45 -4.21 15.06
N VAL A 95 -25.81 -5.26 15.55
CA VAL A 95 -25.48 -6.44 14.76
C VAL A 95 -26.71 -7.33 14.70
N ASP A 96 -27.09 -7.73 13.50
CA ASP A 96 -28.15 -8.71 13.24
C ASP A 96 -27.54 -10.07 12.88
N ALA A 97 -28.26 -11.14 13.22
CA ALA A 97 -27.83 -12.50 12.92
C ALA A 97 -27.81 -12.77 11.39
N ASN A 98 -26.78 -13.46 10.93
CA ASN A 98 -26.50 -13.83 9.53
C ASN A 98 -26.38 -12.62 8.59
N VAL A 99 -25.82 -11.51 9.10
CA VAL A 99 -25.51 -10.31 8.30
C VAL A 99 -24.01 -10.06 8.32
N ASP A 100 -23.42 -9.84 7.14
CA ASP A 100 -22.04 -9.42 6.94
C ASP A 100 -21.99 -7.90 6.78
N TYR A 101 -21.34 -7.23 7.73
CA TYR A 101 -21.14 -5.79 7.73
C TYR A 101 -19.70 -5.44 7.39
N THR A 102 -19.53 -4.50 6.46
CA THR A 102 -18.26 -3.80 6.20
C THR A 102 -18.44 -2.34 6.60
N LEU A 103 -17.69 -1.91 7.63
CA LEU A 103 -17.58 -0.51 8.01
C LEU A 103 -16.47 0.12 7.17
N VAL A 104 -16.83 1.03 6.29
CA VAL A 104 -15.91 1.62 5.32
C VAL A 104 -15.58 3.04 5.74
N LEU A 105 -14.31 3.28 6.06
CA LEU A 105 -13.82 4.61 6.35
C LEU A 105 -13.53 5.35 5.05
N THR A 106 -14.12 6.52 4.89
CA THR A 106 -13.93 7.44 3.77
C THR A 106 -13.67 8.86 4.27
N GLY A 107 -13.38 9.80 3.37
CA GLY A 107 -13.17 11.20 3.71
C GLY A 107 -11.71 11.50 4.07
N ASP A 108 -11.51 12.36 5.07
CA ASP A 108 -10.19 12.78 5.56
C ASP A 108 -9.90 12.19 6.94
N ILE A 109 -8.63 12.03 7.30
CA ILE A 109 -8.23 11.44 8.59
C ILE A 109 -8.66 12.29 9.79
N ASP A 110 -8.77 13.61 9.62
CA ASP A 110 -9.18 14.54 10.68
C ASP A 110 -10.71 14.61 10.83
N SER A 111 -11.46 14.16 9.82
CA SER A 111 -12.91 14.09 9.84
C SER A 111 -13.42 12.91 9.00
N PRO A 112 -13.24 11.67 9.48
CA PRO A 112 -13.63 10.48 8.73
C PRO A 112 -15.15 10.33 8.68
N ASP A 113 -15.64 9.84 7.54
CA ASP A 113 -17.00 9.35 7.39
C ASP A 113 -17.01 7.81 7.42
N ILE A 114 -18.07 7.21 7.95
CA ILE A 114 -18.26 5.76 7.99
C ILE A 114 -19.49 5.39 7.16
N ALA A 115 -19.27 4.69 6.05
CA ALA A 115 -20.33 3.99 5.33
C ALA A 115 -20.48 2.57 5.88
N ILE A 116 -21.72 2.08 5.98
CA ILE A 116 -22.01 0.73 6.44
C ILE A 116 -22.60 -0.05 5.28
N TRP A 117 -21.85 -1.05 4.80
CA TRP A 117 -22.34 -2.00 3.82
C TRP A 117 -22.79 -3.25 4.54
N ALA A 118 -24.08 -3.60 4.45
CA ALA A 118 -24.66 -4.73 5.15
C ALA A 118 -25.39 -5.63 4.16
N GLU A 119 -25.12 -6.93 4.18
CA GLU A 119 -25.82 -7.94 3.38
C GLU A 119 -26.04 -9.20 4.18
N THR A 120 -27.03 -9.99 3.80
CA THR A 120 -27.16 -11.35 4.34
C THR A 120 -25.91 -12.16 4.00
N GLU A 121 -25.36 -12.86 4.99
CA GLU A 121 -24.24 -13.77 4.78
C GLU A 121 -24.59 -14.82 3.73
N ARG A 122 -23.72 -14.98 2.72
CA ARG A 122 -23.91 -15.98 1.68
C ARG A 122 -23.52 -17.36 2.21
N ASP A 123 -24.53 -18.21 2.40
CA ASP A 123 -24.34 -19.63 2.69
C ASP A 123 -24.34 -20.42 1.37
N PHE A 124 -23.20 -20.99 0.99
CA PHE A 124 -23.07 -21.80 -0.23
C PHE A 124 -23.40 -23.26 0.03
N ASP A 125 -24.16 -23.88 -0.87
CA ASP A 125 -24.13 -25.34 -0.96
C ASP A 125 -22.79 -25.78 -1.55
N GLY A 126 -22.17 -26.81 -0.97
CA GLY A 126 -20.82 -27.27 -1.35
C GLY A 126 -20.72 -27.85 -2.77
N SER A 127 -21.84 -27.93 -3.50
CA SER A 127 -21.91 -28.34 -4.90
C SER A 127 -22.07 -27.18 -5.91
N GLU A 128 -22.21 -25.95 -5.42
CA GLU A 128 -22.36 -24.77 -6.29
C GLU A 128 -21.05 -24.49 -7.07
N THR A 129 -21.21 -24.06 -8.32
CA THR A 129 -20.11 -23.65 -9.21
C THR A 129 -20.06 -22.13 -9.41
N ALA A 130 -20.70 -21.38 -8.52
CA ALA A 130 -20.76 -19.92 -8.58
C ALA A 130 -19.95 -19.31 -7.42
N PHE A 131 -19.52 -18.08 -7.62
CA PHE A 131 -19.04 -17.18 -6.58
C PHE A 131 -20.00 -16.00 -6.44
N SER A 132 -20.03 -15.40 -5.26
CA SER A 132 -20.82 -14.20 -5.00
C SER A 132 -19.95 -12.96 -5.22
N ALA A 133 -20.38 -12.10 -6.14
CA ALA A 133 -19.72 -10.85 -6.48
C ALA A 133 -20.54 -9.65 -5.96
N ARG A 134 -19.88 -8.76 -5.22
CA ARG A 134 -20.42 -7.47 -4.81
C ARG A 134 -19.50 -6.37 -5.30
N PHE A 135 -20.06 -5.30 -5.86
CA PHE A 135 -19.26 -4.18 -6.36
C PHE A 135 -19.49 -2.95 -5.49
N ALA A 136 -18.42 -2.18 -5.27
CA ALA A 136 -18.42 -1.02 -4.40
C ALA A 136 -17.57 0.11 -4.97
N HIS A 137 -18.02 1.34 -4.74
CA HIS A 137 -17.33 2.53 -5.22
C HIS A 137 -16.93 3.44 -4.06
N THR A 138 -15.62 3.57 -3.83
CA THR A 138 -15.01 4.36 -2.74
C THR A 138 -14.05 5.42 -3.26
N ALA A 139 -14.16 5.78 -4.55
CA ALA A 139 -13.26 6.69 -5.25
C ALA A 139 -13.93 8.07 -5.44
N PRO A 140 -13.73 9.05 -4.54
CA PRO A 140 -14.43 10.34 -4.61
C PRO A 140 -13.98 11.24 -5.78
N SER A 141 -12.87 10.93 -6.47
CA SER A 141 -12.37 11.75 -7.59
C SER A 141 -13.20 11.61 -8.87
N VAL A 142 -14.02 10.57 -8.98
CA VAL A 142 -14.90 10.33 -10.14
C VAL A 142 -16.37 10.40 -9.73
N GLY A 143 -17.23 10.70 -10.71
CA GLY A 143 -18.68 10.69 -10.51
C GLY A 143 -19.25 9.28 -10.44
N ALA A 144 -20.54 9.14 -10.72
CA ALA A 144 -21.16 7.82 -10.83
C ALA A 144 -20.48 6.99 -11.93
N VAL A 145 -20.32 5.68 -11.68
CA VAL A 145 -19.66 4.74 -12.59
C VAL A 145 -20.55 3.55 -12.90
N ASP A 146 -20.43 3.02 -14.12
CA ASP A 146 -21.04 1.74 -14.50
C ASP A 146 -20.02 0.62 -14.38
N ILE A 147 -20.46 -0.53 -13.84
CA ILE A 147 -19.60 -1.68 -13.61
C ILE A 147 -19.97 -2.83 -14.55
N TYR A 148 -18.99 -3.37 -15.25
CA TYR A 148 -19.14 -4.54 -16.11
C TYR A 148 -18.24 -5.66 -15.59
N LEU A 149 -18.70 -6.90 -15.71
CA LEU A 149 -17.90 -8.10 -15.46
C LEU A 149 -18.24 -9.14 -16.53
N ALA A 150 -17.33 -9.30 -17.49
CA ALA A 150 -17.50 -10.12 -18.69
C ALA A 150 -16.23 -10.90 -19.02
N ALA A 151 -16.29 -11.84 -19.96
CA ALA A 151 -15.11 -12.54 -20.44
C ALA A 151 -14.15 -11.57 -21.17
N ASP A 152 -12.87 -11.95 -21.27
CA ASP A 152 -11.87 -11.16 -21.98
C ASP A 152 -12.28 -10.87 -23.44
N GLY A 153 -11.97 -9.66 -23.91
CA GLY A 153 -12.32 -9.17 -25.25
C GLY A 153 -13.80 -8.77 -25.44
N VAL A 154 -14.66 -8.85 -24.42
CA VAL A 154 -16.04 -8.36 -24.49
C VAL A 154 -16.08 -6.87 -24.14
N ALA A 155 -16.49 -6.04 -25.10
CA ALA A 155 -16.64 -4.60 -24.88
C ALA A 155 -17.88 -4.28 -24.01
N PRO A 156 -17.83 -3.23 -23.16
CA PRO A 156 -19.00 -2.77 -22.42
C PRO A 156 -20.09 -2.26 -23.37
N VAL A 157 -21.35 -2.56 -23.04
CA VAL A 157 -22.54 -2.15 -23.81
C VAL A 157 -23.54 -1.55 -22.85
N LEU A 158 -24.04 -0.35 -23.16
CA LEU A 158 -25.04 0.34 -22.33
C LEU A 158 -26.29 -0.54 -22.12
N GLY A 159 -26.68 -0.73 -20.87
CA GLY A 159 -27.78 -1.60 -20.44
C GLY A 159 -27.37 -3.03 -20.13
N GLU A 160 -26.10 -3.39 -20.32
CA GLU A 160 -25.51 -4.69 -19.94
C GLU A 160 -24.57 -4.59 -18.72
N GLU A 161 -24.49 -3.42 -18.09
CA GLU A 161 -23.79 -3.25 -16.82
C GLU A 161 -24.37 -4.14 -15.71
N ARG A 162 -23.51 -4.54 -14.77
CA ARG A 162 -23.95 -5.12 -13.48
C ARG A 162 -24.76 -4.11 -12.67
N GLY A 163 -24.43 -2.83 -12.82
CA GLY A 163 -25.16 -1.71 -12.28
C GLY A 163 -24.31 -0.43 -12.25
N THR A 164 -24.98 0.66 -11.93
CA THR A 164 -24.38 1.98 -11.71
C THR A 164 -24.19 2.22 -10.22
N LEU A 165 -23.06 2.81 -9.82
CA LEU A 165 -22.74 3.17 -8.45
C LEU A 165 -22.36 4.64 -8.32
N ASN A 166 -22.94 5.33 -7.33
CA ASN A 166 -22.39 6.58 -6.83
C ASN A 166 -21.31 6.30 -5.77
N PHE A 167 -20.51 7.32 -5.46
CA PHE A 167 -19.54 7.25 -4.36
C PHE A 167 -20.21 6.82 -3.04
N GLY A 168 -19.61 5.84 -2.38
CA GLY A 168 -20.07 5.26 -1.11
C GLY A 168 -21.07 4.10 -1.26
N GLU A 169 -21.59 3.86 -2.47
CA GLU A 169 -22.60 2.82 -2.71
C GLU A 169 -22.00 1.44 -2.99
N THR A 170 -22.84 0.42 -2.84
CA THR A 170 -22.59 -0.95 -3.29
C THR A 170 -23.77 -1.50 -4.07
N LEU A 171 -23.49 -2.38 -5.03
CA LEU A 171 -24.53 -3.20 -5.64
C LEU A 171 -24.91 -4.35 -4.69
N PRO A 172 -26.15 -4.86 -4.77
CA PRO A 172 -26.50 -6.14 -4.14
C PRO A 172 -25.59 -7.25 -4.66
N PRO A 173 -25.26 -8.26 -3.83
CA PRO A 173 -24.45 -9.39 -4.26
C PRO A 173 -25.17 -10.18 -5.38
N ALA A 174 -24.38 -10.64 -6.35
CA ALA A 174 -24.87 -11.47 -7.44
C ALA A 174 -24.04 -12.76 -7.56
N ASP A 175 -24.71 -13.89 -7.77
CA ASP A 175 -24.03 -15.14 -8.06
C ASP A 175 -23.55 -15.16 -9.53
N VAL A 176 -22.25 -15.33 -9.71
CA VAL A 176 -21.56 -15.37 -11.00
C VAL A 176 -20.90 -16.73 -11.15
N ALA A 177 -21.02 -17.35 -12.32
CA ALA A 177 -20.37 -18.63 -12.58
C ALA A 177 -18.84 -18.50 -12.47
N GLU A 178 -18.17 -19.53 -11.94
CA GLU A 178 -16.71 -19.62 -11.99
C GLU A 178 -16.16 -19.42 -13.41
N GLY A 179 -14.94 -18.90 -13.50
CA GLY A 179 -14.32 -18.65 -14.80
C GLY A 179 -13.38 -17.46 -14.79
N GLU A 180 -12.88 -17.13 -15.98
CA GLU A 180 -12.01 -15.99 -16.20
C GLU A 180 -12.82 -14.78 -16.67
N TYR A 181 -12.65 -13.65 -15.98
CA TYR A 181 -13.38 -12.42 -16.27
C TYR A 181 -12.46 -11.20 -16.23
N VAL A 182 -12.90 -10.15 -16.92
CA VAL A 182 -12.39 -8.79 -16.89
C VAL A 182 -13.46 -7.89 -16.27
N MET A 183 -13.07 -7.14 -15.24
CA MET A 183 -13.87 -6.06 -14.68
C MET A 183 -13.59 -4.78 -15.47
N THR A 184 -14.62 -4.13 -15.99
CA THR A 184 -14.49 -2.82 -16.65
C THR A 184 -15.34 -1.79 -15.90
N VAL A 185 -14.78 -0.61 -15.67
CA VAL A 185 -15.46 0.53 -15.05
C VAL A 185 -15.51 1.65 -16.07
N THR A 186 -16.69 2.21 -16.30
CA THR A 186 -16.88 3.34 -17.22
C THR A 186 -17.57 4.49 -16.51
N THR A 187 -17.51 5.69 -17.10
CA THR A 187 -18.41 6.77 -16.69
C THR A 187 -19.86 6.33 -16.87
N ALA A 188 -20.71 6.65 -15.88
CA ALA A 188 -22.11 6.23 -15.90
C ALA A 188 -22.85 6.70 -17.17
N GLY A 189 -23.49 5.78 -17.87
CA GLY A 189 -24.23 6.02 -19.10
C GLY A 189 -23.37 6.17 -20.36
N ASP A 190 -22.04 6.06 -20.26
CA ASP A 190 -21.11 6.13 -21.39
C ASP A 190 -20.15 4.93 -21.40
N PRO A 191 -20.51 3.82 -22.07
CA PRO A 191 -19.65 2.64 -22.14
C PRO A 191 -18.35 2.86 -22.94
N ALA A 192 -18.23 3.95 -23.70
CA ALA A 192 -17.01 4.23 -24.46
C ALA A 192 -15.92 4.92 -23.60
N ASP A 193 -16.31 5.52 -22.48
CA ASP A 193 -15.40 6.20 -21.55
C ASP A 193 -14.94 5.24 -20.45
N ILE A 194 -13.94 4.41 -20.78
CA ILE A 194 -13.36 3.43 -19.85
C ILE A 194 -12.41 4.15 -18.88
N LEU A 195 -12.73 4.06 -17.59
CA LEU A 195 -11.94 4.63 -16.50
C LEU A 195 -10.97 3.62 -15.89
N TYR A 196 -11.27 2.33 -16.03
CA TYR A 196 -10.44 1.23 -15.55
C TYR A 196 -10.86 -0.08 -16.24
N GLN A 197 -9.89 -0.94 -16.54
CA GLN A 197 -10.17 -2.30 -17.01
C GLN A 197 -9.17 -3.29 -16.43
N SER A 198 -9.62 -4.31 -15.70
CA SER A 198 -8.71 -5.27 -15.09
C SER A 198 -8.03 -6.16 -16.13
N THR A 199 -6.87 -6.70 -15.80
CA THR A 199 -6.36 -7.89 -16.51
C THR A 199 -7.31 -9.09 -16.28
N PRO A 200 -7.40 -10.05 -17.24
CA PRO A 200 -8.17 -11.27 -17.04
C PRO A 200 -7.78 -11.98 -15.74
N THR A 201 -8.78 -12.32 -14.93
CA THR A 201 -8.58 -12.97 -13.62
C THR A 201 -9.50 -14.18 -13.49
N THR A 202 -8.96 -15.30 -13.04
CA THR A 202 -9.74 -16.52 -12.78
C THR A 202 -10.38 -16.46 -11.39
N TYR A 203 -11.70 -16.60 -11.34
CA TYR A 203 -12.50 -16.67 -10.12
C TYR A 203 -13.00 -18.10 -9.92
N VAL A 204 -12.85 -18.59 -8.68
CA VAL A 204 -13.20 -19.93 -8.24
C VAL A 204 -14.56 -19.93 -7.54
N PRO A 205 -15.29 -21.06 -7.49
CA PRO A 205 -16.62 -21.11 -6.91
C PRO A 205 -16.53 -21.08 -5.38
N LEU A 206 -17.68 -20.90 -4.72
CA LEU A 206 -17.83 -20.89 -3.26
C LEU A 206 -17.04 -19.75 -2.58
N ALA A 207 -16.74 -18.69 -3.33
CA ALA A 207 -16.10 -17.49 -2.82
C ALA A 207 -17.09 -16.33 -2.71
N THR A 208 -17.00 -15.55 -1.64
CA THR A 208 -17.68 -14.25 -1.52
C THR A 208 -16.65 -13.14 -1.68
N LEU A 209 -16.85 -12.29 -2.68
CA LEU A 209 -15.88 -11.30 -3.13
C LEU A 209 -16.50 -9.92 -3.22
N ILE A 210 -15.83 -8.93 -2.63
CA ILE A 210 -16.13 -7.51 -2.82
C ILE A 210 -15.09 -6.93 -3.78
N PHE A 211 -15.55 -6.34 -4.87
CA PHE A 211 -14.78 -5.57 -5.83
C PHE A 211 -14.93 -4.10 -5.46
N ALA A 212 -13.91 -3.52 -4.82
CA ALA A 212 -13.93 -2.14 -4.37
C ALA A 212 -13.02 -1.27 -5.26
N ILE A 213 -13.54 -0.12 -5.68
CA ILE A 213 -12.85 0.83 -6.55
C ILE A 213 -12.44 2.07 -5.75
N PHE A 214 -11.15 2.41 -5.79
CA PHE A 214 -10.52 3.50 -5.06
C PHE A 214 -9.92 4.52 -6.03
N ASP A 215 -9.71 5.75 -5.54
CA ASP A 215 -8.88 6.73 -6.23
C ASP A 215 -7.45 6.22 -6.34
N THR A 216 -6.75 6.60 -7.39
CA THR A 216 -5.29 6.48 -7.49
C THR A 216 -4.57 7.37 -6.49
N ASP A 217 -3.34 7.02 -6.15
CA ASP A 217 -2.40 7.88 -5.45
C ASP A 217 -1.10 8.03 -6.27
N ASN A 218 -0.09 8.72 -5.73
CA ASN A 218 1.17 8.98 -6.44
C ASN A 218 1.99 7.70 -6.75
N GLN A 219 1.57 6.53 -6.29
CA GLN A 219 2.16 5.23 -6.62
C GLN A 219 1.62 4.65 -7.90
N ASP A 220 0.36 4.95 -8.24
CA ASP A 220 -0.30 4.32 -9.36
C ASP A 220 -0.21 5.22 -10.62
N THR A 221 -0.44 4.61 -11.78
CA THR A 221 -0.42 5.29 -13.09
C THR A 221 -1.79 5.33 -13.76
N GLY A 222 -2.75 4.50 -13.28
CA GLY A 222 -4.13 4.48 -13.76
C GLY A 222 -4.98 5.57 -13.11
N GLN A 223 -6.19 5.77 -13.64
CA GLN A 223 -7.14 6.73 -13.06
C GLN A 223 -7.79 6.20 -11.78
N LEU A 224 -8.06 4.89 -11.75
CA LEU A 224 -8.68 4.20 -10.63
C LEU A 224 -7.89 2.96 -10.23
N VAL A 225 -8.14 2.50 -9.03
CA VAL A 225 -7.52 1.29 -8.48
C VAL A 225 -8.62 0.35 -8.01
N ALA A 226 -8.63 -0.90 -8.47
CA ALA A 226 -9.55 -1.91 -7.96
C ALA A 226 -8.84 -2.90 -7.02
N ARG A 227 -9.57 -3.28 -5.96
CA ARG A 227 -9.18 -4.34 -5.03
C ARG A 227 -10.27 -5.39 -4.94
N LEU A 228 -9.84 -6.64 -4.86
CA LEU A 228 -10.67 -7.77 -4.51
C LEU A 228 -10.50 -8.08 -3.03
N ILE A 229 -11.60 -8.13 -2.29
CA ILE A 229 -11.62 -8.41 -0.86
C ILE A 229 -12.45 -9.67 -0.63
N ASN A 230 -11.86 -10.69 0.00
CA ASN A 230 -12.58 -11.93 0.31
C ASN A 230 -13.23 -11.89 1.71
N SER A 231 -14.03 -12.91 2.05
CA SER A 231 -14.65 -13.07 3.37
C SER A 231 -13.64 -13.07 4.54
N GLY A 232 -12.42 -13.54 4.31
CA GLY A 232 -11.32 -13.53 5.29
C GLY A 232 -10.57 -12.20 5.44
N GLY A 233 -10.97 -11.15 4.72
CA GLY A 233 -10.29 -9.85 4.72
C GLY A 233 -9.01 -9.79 3.86
N THR A 234 -8.63 -10.89 3.21
CA THR A 234 -7.51 -10.86 2.27
C THR A 234 -7.86 -9.96 1.11
N THR A 235 -6.95 -9.03 0.82
CA THR A 235 -7.08 -8.07 -0.27
C THR A 235 -6.09 -8.42 -1.37
N ALA A 236 -6.54 -8.39 -2.63
CA ALA A 236 -5.69 -8.54 -3.81
C ALA A 236 -5.89 -7.36 -4.76
N ALA A 237 -4.81 -6.90 -5.38
CA ALA A 237 -4.89 -5.91 -6.46
C ALA A 237 -5.44 -6.55 -7.73
N LEU A 238 -6.31 -5.83 -8.43
CA LEU A 238 -6.67 -6.12 -9.81
C LEU A 238 -5.91 -5.12 -10.70
N PRO A 239 -4.85 -5.53 -11.41
CA PRO A 239 -4.08 -4.62 -12.25
C PRO A 239 -4.92 -4.02 -13.37
N ASP A 240 -4.74 -2.73 -13.65
CA ASP A 240 -5.42 -2.04 -14.75
C ASP A 240 -4.67 -2.26 -16.06
N ALA A 241 -5.27 -2.99 -17.00
CA ALA A 241 -4.72 -3.26 -18.32
C ALA A 241 -4.66 -2.02 -19.23
N THR A 242 -5.40 -0.96 -18.89
CA THR A 242 -5.41 0.31 -19.64
C THR A 242 -4.40 1.31 -19.10
N ALA A 243 -3.93 1.13 -17.87
CA ALA A 243 -2.94 2.01 -17.27
C ALA A 243 -1.54 1.76 -17.86
N PRO A 244 -0.82 2.81 -18.28
CA PRO A 244 0.57 2.65 -18.72
C PRO A 244 1.44 2.21 -17.54
N VAL A 245 2.62 1.70 -17.85
CA VAL A 245 3.70 1.59 -16.88
C VAL A 245 4.52 2.86 -16.96
N SER A 246 5.03 3.37 -15.83
CA SER A 246 6.03 4.44 -15.87
C SER A 246 7.36 3.96 -15.31
N ILE A 247 8.45 4.24 -16.02
CA ILE A 247 9.81 3.87 -15.60
C ILE A 247 10.65 5.14 -15.50
N ARG A 248 11.27 5.34 -14.34
CA ARG A 248 12.31 6.33 -14.11
C ARG A 248 13.66 5.65 -14.14
N PHE A 249 14.60 6.17 -14.93
CA PHE A 249 15.94 5.62 -15.03
C PHE A 249 16.87 6.39 -14.12
N TYR A 250 17.69 5.64 -13.39
CA TYR A 250 18.68 6.20 -12.53
C TYR A 250 20.05 5.57 -12.77
N GLN A 251 21.06 6.41 -12.99
CA GLN A 251 22.43 5.96 -13.14
C GLN A 251 23.15 6.17 -11.80
N ALA A 252 23.55 5.08 -11.14
CA ALA A 252 24.37 5.12 -9.94
C ALA A 252 25.58 4.16 -10.00
N SER A 253 26.05 3.82 -11.20
CA SER A 253 27.30 3.06 -11.42
C SER A 253 28.40 4.05 -11.79
N GLN A 254 29.31 4.32 -10.85
CA GLN A 254 30.31 5.40 -10.95
C GLN A 254 31.30 5.23 -12.11
N ASP A 255 31.60 3.99 -12.49
CA ASP A 255 32.57 3.64 -13.53
C ASP A 255 31.92 3.38 -14.91
N LEU A 256 30.60 3.44 -15.01
CA LEU A 256 29.92 3.48 -16.30
C LEU A 256 30.12 4.87 -16.88
N ALA A 257 30.78 4.94 -18.04
CA ALA A 257 30.85 6.18 -18.80
C ALA A 257 29.43 6.65 -19.17
N ASN A 258 29.27 7.96 -19.41
CA ASN A 258 28.02 8.48 -19.94
C ASN A 258 27.56 7.65 -21.14
N ALA A 259 26.27 7.38 -21.22
CA ALA A 259 25.73 6.41 -22.15
C ALA A 259 24.48 6.90 -22.86
N ASP A 260 24.34 6.52 -24.12
CA ASP A 260 23.03 6.53 -24.77
C ASP A 260 22.28 5.26 -24.36
N VAL A 261 20.99 5.35 -24.09
CA VAL A 261 20.16 4.22 -23.65
C VAL A 261 19.09 3.92 -24.68
N TYR A 262 18.95 2.64 -25.02
CA TYR A 262 18.00 2.12 -25.99
C TYR A 262 17.10 1.08 -25.31
N ASP A 263 15.85 1.01 -25.76
CA ASP A 263 14.83 0.12 -25.18
C ASP A 263 14.47 -1.07 -26.10
N ASP A 264 15.32 -1.33 -27.10
CA ASP A 264 15.18 -2.42 -28.05
C ASP A 264 16.52 -3.12 -28.32
N GLU A 265 16.46 -4.43 -28.62
CA GLU A 265 17.65 -5.24 -28.88
C GLU A 265 18.41 -4.83 -30.16
N MET A 266 17.75 -4.14 -31.10
CA MET A 266 18.37 -3.70 -32.35
C MET A 266 19.06 -2.34 -32.24
N ILE A 267 18.96 -1.67 -31.07
CA ILE A 267 19.58 -0.37 -30.78
C ILE A 267 19.09 0.69 -31.80
N MET A 268 17.77 0.75 -32.00
CA MET A 268 17.12 1.63 -32.98
C MET A 268 16.30 2.74 -32.34
N ASN A 269 15.79 2.52 -31.14
CA ASN A 269 14.97 3.46 -30.38
C ASN A 269 15.75 3.97 -29.16
N GLN A 270 16.39 5.12 -29.34
CA GLN A 270 17.11 5.79 -28.25
C GLN A 270 16.10 6.49 -27.33
N ILE A 271 16.09 6.10 -26.06
CA ILE A 271 15.22 6.68 -25.03
C ILE A 271 15.93 7.75 -24.20
N LEU A 272 17.26 7.64 -24.04
CA LEU A 272 18.08 8.62 -23.31
C LEU A 272 19.36 8.92 -24.06
N GLN A 273 19.78 10.18 -24.01
CA GLN A 273 21.04 10.65 -24.58
C GLN A 273 21.97 11.09 -23.45
N ASP A 274 23.23 10.67 -23.51
CA ASP A 274 24.28 11.11 -22.58
C ASP A 274 23.89 10.97 -21.09
N HIS A 275 23.25 9.85 -20.72
CA HIS A 275 22.82 9.56 -19.35
C HIS A 275 24.06 9.40 -18.46
N ALA A 276 24.31 10.40 -17.60
CA ALA A 276 25.54 10.51 -16.83
C ALA A 276 25.41 9.94 -15.41
N TYR A 277 26.55 9.77 -14.73
CA TYR A 277 26.56 9.36 -13.33
C TYR A 277 25.73 10.33 -12.47
N LEU A 278 24.82 9.76 -11.69
CA LEU A 278 23.86 10.48 -10.86
C LEU A 278 22.77 11.25 -11.64
N ASP A 279 22.52 10.94 -12.91
CA ASP A 279 21.35 11.47 -13.62
C ASP A 279 20.10 10.62 -13.34
N VAL A 280 19.00 11.32 -13.00
CA VAL A 280 17.66 10.76 -12.80
C VAL A 280 16.76 11.34 -13.88
N THR A 281 15.99 10.50 -14.57
CA THR A 281 15.03 10.95 -15.57
C THR A 281 13.70 11.35 -14.95
N ASP A 282 12.83 12.00 -15.72
CA ASP A 282 11.40 11.97 -15.43
C ASP A 282 10.83 10.55 -15.62
N ASP A 283 9.60 10.32 -15.17
CA ASP A 283 8.90 9.07 -15.46
C ASP A 283 8.61 8.98 -16.97
N ILE A 284 9.05 7.90 -17.61
CA ILE A 284 8.80 7.62 -19.04
C ILE A 284 7.76 6.51 -19.14
N GLU A 285 6.73 6.72 -19.96
CA GLU A 285 5.65 5.75 -20.14
C GLU A 285 6.04 4.60 -21.09
N TYR A 286 5.67 3.38 -20.70
CA TYR A 286 5.85 2.15 -21.48
C TYR A 286 4.59 1.30 -21.43
N ALA A 287 4.47 0.39 -22.40
CA ALA A 287 3.56 -0.73 -22.28
C ALA A 287 4.09 -1.73 -21.24
N ALA A 288 3.17 -2.40 -20.53
CA ALA A 288 3.55 -3.48 -19.62
C ALA A 288 4.20 -4.65 -20.37
N GLY A 289 5.13 -5.34 -19.71
CA GLY A 289 5.87 -6.46 -20.27
C GLY A 289 7.37 -6.36 -20.01
N THR A 290 8.14 -7.09 -20.80
CA THR A 290 9.61 -7.08 -20.71
C THR A 290 10.19 -6.05 -21.68
N LEU A 291 10.95 -5.11 -21.13
CA LEU A 291 11.68 -4.08 -21.85
C LEU A 291 13.18 -4.38 -21.78
N PRO A 292 13.84 -4.74 -22.90
CA PRO A 292 15.30 -4.83 -22.94
C PRO A 292 15.88 -3.41 -22.84
N LEU A 293 17.04 -3.28 -22.21
CA LEU A 293 17.73 -2.00 -22.02
C LEU A 293 19.19 -2.16 -22.40
N THR A 294 19.65 -1.38 -23.38
CA THR A 294 21.03 -1.41 -23.85
C THR A 294 21.66 -0.03 -23.72
N TYR A 295 22.77 0.05 -23.00
CA TYR A 295 23.57 1.26 -22.78
C TYR A 295 24.78 1.19 -23.70
N THR A 296 24.94 2.20 -24.56
CA THR A 296 26.08 2.31 -25.48
C THR A 296 26.91 3.53 -25.19
N THR A 297 28.14 3.56 -25.72
CA THR A 297 28.93 4.79 -25.73
C THR A 297 28.17 5.88 -26.48
N VAL A 298 28.21 7.12 -25.98
CA VAL A 298 27.52 8.26 -26.59
C VAL A 298 27.88 8.40 -28.06
N GLY A 299 26.88 8.33 -28.94
CA GLY A 299 27.03 8.45 -30.39
C GLY A 299 27.68 7.25 -31.09
N ASP A 300 27.93 6.14 -30.38
CA ASP A 300 28.50 4.91 -30.95
C ASP A 300 27.71 3.66 -30.50
N THR A 301 26.76 3.26 -31.34
CA THR A 301 25.92 2.07 -31.12
C THR A 301 26.67 0.75 -31.25
N SER A 302 27.93 0.75 -31.70
CA SER A 302 28.76 -0.46 -31.80
C SER A 302 29.50 -0.79 -30.49
N ALA A 303 29.54 0.16 -29.56
CA ALA A 303 30.24 0.04 -28.29
C ALA A 303 29.25 -0.09 -27.13
N ILE A 304 28.80 -1.32 -26.86
CA ILE A 304 27.93 -1.66 -25.74
C ILE A 304 28.70 -1.57 -24.42
N LEU A 305 28.16 -0.81 -23.46
CA LEU A 305 28.72 -0.63 -22.13
C LEU A 305 28.03 -1.52 -21.08
N PHE A 306 26.72 -1.72 -21.23
CA PHE A 306 25.89 -2.45 -20.29
C PHE A 306 24.57 -2.88 -20.95
N GLU A 307 24.08 -4.06 -20.60
CA GLU A 307 22.78 -4.57 -21.05
C GLU A 307 22.00 -5.12 -19.86
N SER A 308 20.69 -4.90 -19.88
CA SER A 308 19.77 -5.36 -18.86
C SER A 308 18.37 -5.48 -19.41
N GLY A 309 17.41 -5.75 -18.53
CA GLY A 309 16.00 -5.69 -18.87
C GLY A 309 15.16 -5.52 -17.62
N ILE A 310 13.95 -5.03 -17.82
CA ILE A 310 12.96 -4.85 -16.77
C ILE A 310 11.66 -5.53 -17.20
N THR A 311 11.06 -6.31 -16.31
CA THR A 311 9.71 -6.86 -16.50
C THR A 311 8.74 -6.09 -15.64
N THR A 312 7.69 -5.58 -16.26
CA THR A 312 6.74 -4.66 -15.65
C THR A 312 5.32 -5.17 -15.74
N VAL A 313 4.48 -4.70 -14.81
CA VAL A 313 3.04 -4.95 -14.77
C VAL A 313 2.32 -3.62 -14.93
N ALA A 314 1.23 -3.60 -15.69
CA ALA A 314 0.42 -2.41 -15.94
C ALA A 314 -0.10 -1.80 -14.63
N GLY A 315 -0.24 -0.47 -14.60
CA GLY A 315 -0.70 0.27 -13.41
C GLY A 315 0.38 0.59 -12.37
N PHE A 316 1.62 0.16 -12.57
CA PHE A 316 2.72 0.38 -11.64
C PHE A 316 3.77 1.37 -12.14
N ARG A 317 4.43 2.01 -11.18
CA ARG A 317 5.65 2.81 -11.39
C ARG A 317 6.88 2.00 -11.00
N TYR A 318 7.97 2.22 -11.71
CA TYR A 318 9.26 1.58 -11.45
C TYR A 318 10.39 2.61 -11.49
N SER A 319 11.39 2.43 -10.64
CA SER A 319 12.72 3.02 -10.82
C SER A 319 13.67 1.91 -11.25
N PHE A 320 14.31 2.09 -12.40
CA PHE A 320 15.39 1.23 -12.88
C PHE A 320 16.72 1.90 -12.55
N VAL A 321 17.48 1.32 -11.62
CA VAL A 321 18.74 1.90 -11.16
C VAL A 321 19.91 1.05 -11.61
N VAL A 322 20.81 1.62 -12.41
CA VAL A 322 22.07 0.96 -12.76
C VAL A 322 23.05 1.15 -11.61
N ILE A 323 23.48 0.06 -10.99
CA ILE A 323 24.42 0.05 -9.87
C ILE A 323 25.55 -0.94 -10.12
N GLY A 324 26.60 -0.81 -9.31
CA GLY A 324 27.74 -1.72 -9.34
C GLY A 324 28.86 -1.18 -10.22
N ARG A 325 29.87 -2.02 -10.47
CA ARG A 325 31.05 -1.66 -11.25
C ARG A 325 31.55 -2.83 -12.08
N GLU A 326 32.20 -2.51 -13.19
CA GLU A 326 32.85 -3.47 -14.10
C GLU A 326 31.97 -4.71 -14.36
N GLY A 327 32.47 -5.90 -14.04
CA GLY A 327 31.77 -7.18 -14.21
C GLY A 327 30.69 -7.50 -13.16
N GLU A 328 30.52 -6.64 -12.15
CA GLU A 328 29.50 -6.74 -11.10
C GLU A 328 28.39 -5.70 -11.27
N ARG A 329 28.29 -5.06 -12.45
CA ARG A 329 27.23 -4.10 -12.78
C ARG A 329 25.91 -4.81 -13.09
N PHE A 330 24.81 -4.28 -12.56
CA PHE A 330 23.47 -4.77 -12.85
C PHE A 330 22.41 -3.66 -12.72
N GLY A 331 21.23 -3.95 -13.26
CA GLY A 331 20.05 -3.09 -13.17
C GLY A 331 19.17 -3.54 -12.02
N GLN A 332 19.01 -2.69 -11.03
CA GLN A 332 18.11 -2.91 -9.91
C GLN A 332 16.74 -2.32 -10.23
N VAL A 333 15.69 -3.13 -10.13
CA VAL A 333 14.30 -2.69 -10.33
C VAL A 333 13.65 -2.43 -8.99
N ILE A 334 13.07 -1.25 -8.83
CA ILE A 334 12.47 -0.78 -7.57
C ILE A 334 11.04 -0.35 -7.84
N VAL A 335 10.11 -0.80 -7.00
CA VAL A 335 8.80 -0.18 -6.90
C VAL A 335 8.92 0.97 -5.89
N PRO A 336 8.75 2.24 -6.30
CA PRO A 336 8.93 3.38 -5.42
C PRO A 336 7.82 3.42 -4.37
N ASP A 337 7.99 4.25 -3.34
CA ASP A 337 7.01 4.38 -2.25
C ASP A 337 6.59 5.86 -2.11
N ARG A 338 5.91 6.37 -3.14
CA ARG A 338 5.48 7.76 -3.33
C ARG A 338 4.17 8.14 -2.65
N ARG A 339 3.46 7.21 -2.00
CA ARG A 339 2.17 7.46 -1.35
C ARG A 339 2.34 8.45 -0.20
N SER A 340 1.63 9.56 -0.24
CA SER A 340 1.57 10.53 0.86
C SER A 340 0.76 9.97 2.04
N ILE A 341 1.17 10.26 3.27
CA ILE A 341 0.46 9.89 4.50
C ILE A 341 0.26 11.14 5.34
N SER A 342 -0.98 11.48 5.67
CA SER A 342 -1.32 12.75 6.33
C SER A 342 -0.74 12.88 7.76
N THR A 343 -0.35 11.78 8.40
CA THR A 343 0.11 11.77 9.80
C THR A 343 1.62 11.70 9.97
N LEU A 344 2.40 11.60 8.88
CA LEU A 344 3.87 11.56 8.90
C LEU A 344 4.47 11.98 7.55
N ALA A 345 5.71 12.43 7.56
CA ALA A 345 6.55 12.45 6.36
C ALA A 345 7.35 11.15 6.26
N LYS A 346 7.72 10.73 5.05
CA LYS A 346 8.57 9.57 4.81
C LYS A 346 9.94 9.99 4.29
N ILE A 347 10.99 9.41 4.86
CA ILE A 347 12.36 9.46 4.32
C ILE A 347 12.75 8.04 3.93
N ARG A 348 13.02 7.82 2.65
CA ARG A 348 13.34 6.50 2.11
C ARG A 348 14.73 6.49 1.50
N PRO A 349 15.70 5.82 2.13
CA PRO A 349 17.03 5.68 1.55
C PRO A 349 17.08 4.57 0.51
N TYR A 350 17.89 4.81 -0.51
CA TYR A 350 18.33 3.83 -1.48
C TYR A 350 19.86 3.77 -1.48
N HIS A 351 20.40 2.60 -1.16
CA HIS A 351 21.84 2.41 -1.03
C HIS A 351 22.46 1.89 -2.32
N ALA A 352 23.14 2.77 -3.05
CA ALA A 352 23.87 2.47 -4.27
C ALA A 352 25.40 2.60 -4.13
N ALA A 353 25.91 2.94 -2.94
CA ALA A 353 27.34 3.07 -2.68
C ALA A 353 28.00 1.69 -2.60
N PHE A 354 28.75 1.30 -3.62
CA PHE A 354 29.40 0.00 -3.74
C PHE A 354 30.59 -0.13 -2.78
N ASN A 355 31.32 0.98 -2.53
CA ASN A 355 32.52 0.93 -1.69
C ASN A 355 32.23 0.81 -0.18
N ASN A 356 31.00 1.07 0.25
CA ASN A 356 30.54 0.87 1.62
C ASN A 356 29.29 -0.02 1.58
N VAL A 357 29.49 -1.34 1.68
CA VAL A 357 28.41 -2.32 1.41
C VAL A 357 27.29 -2.31 2.46
N GLU A 358 27.54 -1.76 3.65
CA GLU A 358 26.59 -1.65 4.75
C GLU A 358 26.81 -0.31 5.46
N VAL A 359 25.73 0.37 5.83
CA VAL A 359 25.77 1.62 6.62
C VAL A 359 24.62 1.71 7.60
N ASP A 360 24.84 2.42 8.69
CA ASP A 360 23.78 2.83 9.60
C ASP A 360 23.26 4.22 9.22
N VAL A 361 21.94 4.38 9.19
CA VAL A 361 21.27 5.64 8.84
C VAL A 361 20.68 6.29 10.07
N TYR A 362 21.10 7.52 10.33
CA TYR A 362 20.57 8.38 11.39
C TYR A 362 19.78 9.51 10.77
N VAL A 363 18.56 9.72 11.26
CA VAL A 363 17.68 10.84 10.92
C VAL A 363 17.27 11.47 12.24
N VAL A 364 17.89 12.60 12.56
CA VAL A 364 17.74 13.27 13.85
C VAL A 364 17.34 14.73 13.65
N PRO A 365 16.63 15.36 14.60
CA PRO A 365 16.32 16.79 14.49
C PRO A 365 17.60 17.62 14.26
N THR A 366 17.51 18.66 13.44
CA THR A 366 18.69 19.49 13.08
C THR A 366 19.47 19.95 14.32
N GLY A 367 20.78 19.78 14.29
CA GLY A 367 21.71 20.12 15.38
C GLY A 367 21.88 19.05 16.46
N THR A 368 21.21 17.90 16.33
CA THR A 368 21.37 16.76 17.25
C THR A 368 22.67 16.01 16.98
N VAL A 369 23.41 15.66 18.03
CA VAL A 369 24.59 14.77 17.96
C VAL A 369 24.16 13.31 18.08
N ILE A 370 24.85 12.40 17.39
CA ILE A 370 24.45 10.99 17.27
C ILE A 370 25.14 10.04 18.27
N ASP A 371 26.06 10.53 19.12
CA ASP A 371 26.91 9.71 19.98
C ASP A 371 26.14 8.72 20.88
N GLU A 372 24.95 9.12 21.36
CA GLU A 372 24.08 8.33 22.25
C GLU A 372 22.74 7.96 21.59
N VAL A 373 22.59 8.17 20.29
CA VAL A 373 21.37 7.89 19.53
C VAL A 373 21.55 6.57 18.79
N ASP A 374 20.55 5.70 18.79
CA ASP A 374 20.54 4.50 17.95
C ASP A 374 20.17 4.86 16.49
N PRO A 375 20.72 4.18 15.48
CA PRO A 375 20.35 4.44 14.09
C PRO A 375 18.88 4.14 13.84
N ASN A 376 18.24 4.95 13.00
CA ASN A 376 16.86 4.72 12.57
C ASN A 376 16.76 3.47 11.70
N LEU A 377 17.79 3.23 10.86
CA LEU A 377 17.96 2.00 10.09
C LEU A 377 19.38 1.49 10.29
N PRO A 378 19.60 0.48 11.14
CA PRO A 378 20.89 -0.21 11.20
C PRO A 378 21.09 -1.11 9.98
N ASP A 379 22.35 -1.35 9.62
CA ASP A 379 22.76 -2.36 8.63
C ASP A 379 22.04 -2.24 7.27
N VAL A 380 21.92 -1.01 6.74
CA VAL A 380 21.38 -0.80 5.39
C VAL A 380 22.37 -1.36 4.36
N VAL A 381 21.99 -2.50 3.77
CA VAL A 381 22.80 -3.22 2.80
C VAL A 381 22.68 -2.61 1.40
N TYR A 382 23.82 -2.50 0.72
CA TYR A 382 23.93 -2.13 -0.70
C TYR A 382 22.96 -2.91 -1.58
N SER A 383 22.32 -2.22 -2.51
CA SER A 383 21.30 -2.69 -3.47
C SER A 383 19.97 -3.16 -2.88
N LEU A 384 19.89 -3.38 -1.57
CA LEU A 384 18.68 -3.86 -0.93
C LEU A 384 17.69 -2.69 -0.73
N LEU A 385 16.40 -2.99 -0.89
CA LEU A 385 15.34 -2.04 -0.60
C LEU A 385 15.24 -1.82 0.92
N SER A 386 15.52 -0.60 1.35
CA SER A 386 15.30 -0.18 2.73
C SER A 386 13.84 0.21 2.97
N PRO A 387 13.31 -0.02 4.19
CA PRO A 387 12.03 0.53 4.59
C PRO A 387 12.10 2.06 4.72
N SER A 388 10.94 2.71 4.62
CA SER A 388 10.81 4.15 4.84
C SER A 388 10.86 4.48 6.33
N ILE A 389 11.56 5.56 6.70
CA ILE A 389 11.56 6.15 8.04
C ILE A 389 10.43 7.16 8.10
N GLY A 390 9.48 6.98 9.02
CA GLY A 390 8.48 8.00 9.32
C GLY A 390 9.08 9.08 10.22
N VAL A 391 8.85 10.35 9.88
CA VAL A 391 9.21 11.51 10.72
C VAL A 391 8.06 12.51 10.82
N ALA A 392 8.02 13.27 11.90
CA ALA A 392 7.10 14.40 12.04
C ALA A 392 7.46 15.52 11.05
N ASP A 393 6.61 16.53 10.92
CA ASP A 393 6.98 17.77 10.24
C ASP A 393 8.12 18.48 10.99
N GLY A 394 9.12 18.95 10.24
CA GLY A 394 10.30 19.56 10.85
C GLY A 394 11.55 19.50 9.98
N SER A 395 12.67 19.90 10.58
CA SER A 395 14.00 19.84 9.96
C SER A 395 14.87 18.78 10.61
N TYR A 396 15.54 18.00 9.77
CA TYR A 396 16.35 16.85 10.15
C TYR A 396 17.75 16.95 9.55
N ASP A 397 18.73 16.50 10.32
CA ASP A 397 20.06 16.15 9.84
C ASP A 397 20.15 14.64 9.62
N ILE A 398 20.68 14.26 8.47
CA ILE A 398 20.89 12.86 8.10
C ILE A 398 22.38 12.55 8.09
N TYR A 399 22.76 11.49 8.79
CA TYR A 399 24.14 11.01 8.90
C TYR A 399 24.22 9.54 8.54
N LEU A 400 25.36 9.15 7.96
CA LEU A 400 25.75 7.77 7.74
C LEU A 400 26.97 7.44 8.58
N THR A 401 26.98 6.25 9.18
CA THR A 401 28.15 5.65 9.83
C THR A 401 28.38 4.25 9.27
N LEU A 402 29.54 3.67 9.54
CA LEU A 402 29.71 2.22 9.40
C LEU A 402 28.87 1.51 10.48
N PRO A 403 28.44 0.26 10.23
CA PRO A 403 27.74 -0.57 11.21
C PRO A 403 28.49 -0.67 12.53
N ASP A 404 27.75 -0.61 13.63
CA ASP A 404 28.28 -0.68 15.00
C ASP A 404 29.30 0.43 15.35
N GLU A 405 29.45 1.45 14.50
CA GLU A 405 30.32 2.61 14.71
C GLU A 405 29.51 3.91 14.87
N LYS A 406 30.16 4.96 15.41
CA LYS A 406 29.61 6.33 15.49
C LYS A 406 30.40 7.33 14.66
N THR A 407 31.42 6.86 13.94
CA THR A 407 32.21 7.70 13.06
C THR A 407 31.37 8.05 11.85
N ILE A 408 31.03 9.33 11.71
CA ILE A 408 30.29 9.84 10.56
C ILE A 408 31.16 9.70 9.31
N ILE A 409 30.65 8.96 8.32
CA ILE A 409 31.29 8.79 7.00
C ILE A 409 30.63 9.65 5.92
N SER A 410 29.39 10.12 6.14
CA SER A 410 28.73 11.14 5.32
C SER A 410 27.70 11.93 6.15
N GLY A 411 27.53 13.21 5.85
CA GLY A 411 26.56 14.10 6.47
C GLY A 411 27.18 15.28 7.24
N PRO A 412 26.35 16.19 7.79
CA PRO A 412 24.89 16.16 7.73
C PRO A 412 24.34 16.54 6.37
N LEU A 413 23.38 15.76 5.85
CA LEU A 413 22.44 16.24 4.83
C LEU A 413 21.22 16.84 5.55
N ASN A 414 20.94 18.11 5.28
CA ASN A 414 19.80 18.80 5.87
C ASN A 414 18.55 18.59 5.01
N VAL A 415 17.45 18.19 5.64
CA VAL A 415 16.15 18.01 5.00
C VAL A 415 15.07 18.67 5.85
N THR A 416 14.17 19.43 5.22
CA THR A 416 12.95 19.94 5.86
C THR A 416 11.75 19.30 5.20
N VAL A 417 10.83 18.77 6.00
CA VAL A 417 9.64 18.05 5.54
C VAL A 417 8.38 18.55 6.23
N ALA A 418 7.27 18.48 5.52
CA ALA A 418 5.91 18.59 6.04
C ALA A 418 5.24 17.21 6.07
N LEU A 419 4.16 17.06 6.86
CA LEU A 419 3.36 15.83 6.86
C LEU A 419 2.86 15.53 5.44
N GLY A 420 2.91 14.27 5.04
CA GLY A 420 2.58 13.84 3.69
C GLY A 420 3.74 13.90 2.69
N ASP A 421 4.86 14.54 3.02
CA ASP A 421 6.04 14.53 2.15
C ASP A 421 6.64 13.14 2.03
N VAL A 422 7.16 12.82 0.85
CA VAL A 422 7.96 11.63 0.58
C VAL A 422 9.31 12.07 0.02
N VAL A 423 10.37 11.85 0.77
CA VAL A 423 11.75 12.17 0.40
C VAL A 423 12.49 10.88 0.10
N GLU A 424 12.90 10.71 -1.15
CA GLU A 424 13.81 9.62 -1.55
C GLU A 424 15.26 10.11 -1.46
N LEU A 425 16.09 9.35 -0.77
CA LEU A 425 17.51 9.61 -0.65
C LEU A 425 18.29 8.57 -1.43
N LEU A 426 19.41 9.01 -1.97
CA LEU A 426 20.41 8.13 -2.52
C LEU A 426 21.69 8.20 -1.72
N PHE A 427 22.24 7.04 -1.40
CA PHE A 427 23.63 6.91 -0.99
C PHE A 427 24.46 6.42 -2.17
N TYR A 428 25.55 7.10 -2.50
CA TYR A 428 26.33 6.87 -3.71
C TYR A 428 27.83 7.04 -3.44
N ASP A 429 28.68 6.50 -4.32
CA ASP A 429 30.12 6.71 -4.23
C ASP A 429 30.49 8.05 -4.88
N ALA A 430 30.93 9.03 -4.10
CA ALA A 430 31.39 10.32 -4.62
C ALA A 430 32.79 10.22 -5.24
N VAL A 431 33.65 9.33 -4.70
CA VAL A 431 35.01 9.10 -5.19
C VAL A 431 35.38 7.63 -4.99
N ASP A 432 35.96 7.00 -6.02
CA ASP A 432 36.55 5.67 -5.91
C ASP A 432 37.97 5.75 -5.32
N PRO A 433 38.34 4.96 -4.28
CA PRO A 433 37.56 3.88 -3.68
C PRO A 433 36.91 4.17 -2.31
N ALA A 434 36.71 5.43 -1.88
CA ALA A 434 36.59 5.66 -0.44
C ALA A 434 35.66 6.77 0.06
N VAL A 435 34.74 7.32 -0.74
CA VAL A 435 33.80 8.33 -0.20
C VAL A 435 32.38 7.97 -0.58
N ILE A 436 31.60 7.56 0.41
CA ILE A 436 30.14 7.57 0.32
C ILE A 436 29.64 8.99 0.52
N ASP A 437 28.65 9.38 -0.25
CA ASP A 437 27.93 10.63 -0.06
C ASP A 437 26.43 10.40 -0.26
N MET A 438 25.63 11.40 0.10
CA MET A 438 24.17 11.31 0.03
C MET A 438 23.54 12.53 -0.65
N ARG A 439 22.43 12.30 -1.34
CA ARG A 439 21.64 13.37 -1.95
C ARG A 439 20.16 13.02 -1.99
N ILE A 440 19.33 14.04 -2.09
CA ILE A 440 17.90 13.89 -2.35
C ILE A 440 17.70 13.56 -3.83
N ILE A 441 16.93 12.53 -4.12
CA ILE A 441 16.45 12.23 -5.46
C ILE A 441 15.33 13.24 -5.78
N PRO A 442 15.41 13.99 -6.89
CA PRO A 442 14.34 14.92 -7.25
C PRO A 442 12.99 14.21 -7.34
N PRO A 443 11.89 14.82 -6.84
CA PRO A 443 10.56 14.25 -7.02
C PRO A 443 10.25 14.09 -8.51
N SER A 444 9.37 13.14 -8.83
CA SER A 444 8.79 13.09 -10.18
C SER A 444 7.81 14.24 -10.34
N PRO A 445 7.84 14.98 -11.46
CA PRO A 445 6.89 16.06 -11.72
C PRO A 445 5.44 15.58 -11.75
#